data_AF-A0A8T4AYG9-F1
#
_entry.id   AF-A0A8T4AYG9-F1
#
_cell.length_a   1.000
_cell.length_b   1.000
_cell.length_c   1.000
_cell.angle_alpha   90.00
_cell.angle_beta   90.00
_cell.angle_gamma   90.00
#
_symmetry.space_group_name_H-M   'P 1'
#
loop_
_entity.id
_entity.type
_entity.pdbx_description
1 polymer ?
#
loop_
_entity_poly.entity_id
_entity_poly.type
_entity_poly.pdbx_seq_one_letter_code
_entity_poly.pdbx_strand_id
1 'polypeptide(L)'
;MAKIRLINPATGMVREAPTGFSWTTLYFGIFPALLRGDAKWGMIMLLLAFLSLGLSWLIFPFIYNGLHLKGLLESGYKMASVSTSGVSASFAQNEAGNNQFVIEPSKGSSWSFGKVALAIFIGVPFIAGAVGAINTDQSTAASGKVQTVSAVIAPKKVPVVKEAPQTPSIGNWYVSSKTSQIDDSKKITLILEADDSITTAFGKVTPSLVIRCSEAETNVFIGWKVYLGLDQTEILTRFDSTQAQTKTWSISTDHKAAFVQGSDVAFAKKMMNHGKLLAQVTPYAEVPVTATFNIEGLREAIKPLRNACSW
;
A
#
# COMPACT_ATOMS: atom_id res chain seq x y z
N MET A 1 1.81 -10.34 11.29
CA MET A 1 0.83 -9.25 11.11
C MET A 1 0.76 -8.94 9.62
N ALA A 2 -0.43 -8.98 9.03
CA ALA A 2 -0.58 -8.60 7.63
C ALA A 2 -0.34 -7.08 7.50
N LYS A 3 0.43 -6.69 6.49
CA LYS A 3 0.73 -5.29 6.20
C LYS A 3 0.17 -4.95 4.83
N ILE A 4 -0.48 -3.81 4.73
CA ILE A 4 -0.94 -3.27 3.45
C ILE A 4 0.05 -2.18 3.04
N ARG A 5 0.58 -2.30 1.83
CA ARG A 5 1.42 -1.26 1.23
C ARG A 5 0.51 -0.24 0.55
N LEU A 6 0.64 1.00 0.98
CA LEU A 6 -0.12 2.13 0.50
C LEU A 6 0.82 3.08 -0.24
N ILE A 7 0.44 3.48 -1.45
CA ILE A 7 1.22 4.40 -2.27
C ILE A 7 0.43 5.69 -2.44
N ASN A 8 1.04 6.81 -2.10
CA ASN A 8 0.46 8.12 -2.42
C ASN A 8 0.70 8.43 -3.91
N PRO A 9 -0.34 8.54 -4.74
CA PRO A 9 -0.18 8.81 -6.16
C PRO A 9 0.38 10.21 -6.43
N ALA A 10 0.20 11.18 -5.53
CA ALA A 10 0.75 12.53 -5.68
C ALA A 10 2.27 12.55 -5.37
N THR A 11 2.68 12.03 -4.21
CA THR A 11 4.08 12.17 -3.73
C THR A 11 4.97 10.96 -4.04
N GLY A 12 4.41 9.82 -4.44
CA GLY A 12 5.16 8.57 -4.62
C GLY A 12 5.63 7.94 -3.30
N MET A 13 5.24 8.49 -2.15
CA MET A 13 5.58 7.94 -0.85
C MET A 13 4.87 6.60 -0.63
N VAL A 14 5.66 5.58 -0.32
CA VAL A 14 5.16 4.26 0.08
C VAL A 14 5.08 4.23 1.60
N ARG A 15 3.89 3.99 2.15
CA ARG A 15 3.67 3.78 3.59
C ARG A 15 3.12 2.37 3.83
N GLU A 16 3.61 1.72 4.86
CA GLU A 16 3.10 0.42 5.30
C GLU A 16 2.11 0.63 6.44
N ALA A 17 0.88 0.14 6.28
CA ALA A 17 -0.11 0.13 7.34
C ALA A 17 -0.24 -1.31 7.89
N PRO A 18 0.10 -1.57 9.16
CA PRO A 18 -0.20 -2.84 9.80
C PRO A 18 -1.72 -3.00 9.94
N THR A 19 -2.23 -4.21 9.74
CA THR A 19 -3.64 -4.55 9.89
C THR A 19 -3.88 -5.54 11.01
N GLY A 20 -5.10 -5.54 11.55
CA GLY A 20 -5.48 -6.36 12.70
C GLY A 20 -5.08 -5.75 14.03
N PHE A 21 -4.78 -6.58 15.03
CA PHE A 21 -4.47 -6.15 16.39
C PHE A 21 -3.15 -5.36 16.50
N SER A 22 -3.17 -4.20 17.16
CA SER A 22 -2.00 -3.33 17.39
C SER A 22 -1.34 -3.61 18.74
N TRP A 23 -0.39 -4.55 18.76
CA TRP A 23 0.45 -4.82 19.94
C TRP A 23 1.16 -3.56 20.45
N THR A 24 1.59 -2.68 19.55
CA THR A 24 2.26 -1.43 19.93
C THR A 24 1.31 -0.46 20.66
N THR A 25 0.04 -0.40 20.27
CA THR A 25 -0.95 0.47 20.95
C THR A 25 -1.30 -0.10 22.32
N LEU A 26 -1.28 -1.43 22.49
CA LEU A 26 -1.50 -2.08 23.77
C LEU A 26 -0.38 -1.79 24.78
N TYR A 27 0.88 -1.77 24.37
CA TYR A 27 2.00 -1.55 25.30
C TYR A 27 2.38 -0.08 25.47
N PHE A 28 2.20 0.74 24.43
CA PHE A 28 2.72 2.11 24.38
C PHE A 28 1.63 3.17 24.16
N GLY A 29 0.35 2.79 24.13
CA GLY A 29 -0.78 3.72 24.09
C GLY A 29 -0.72 4.72 22.94
N ILE A 30 -0.47 5.98 23.30
CA ILE A 30 -0.44 7.13 22.39
C ILE A 30 0.83 7.21 21.51
N PHE A 31 1.97 6.71 22.00
CA PHE A 31 3.25 6.89 21.31
C PHE A 31 3.28 6.34 19.88
N PRO A 32 2.70 5.15 19.57
CA PRO A 32 2.63 4.65 18.21
C PRO A 32 1.87 5.59 17.25
N ALA A 33 0.88 6.34 17.74
CA ALA A 33 0.13 7.28 16.92
C ALA A 33 0.93 8.53 16.59
N LEU A 34 1.68 9.06 17.57
CA LEU A 34 2.57 10.20 17.38
C LEU A 34 3.73 9.87 16.44
N LEU A 35 4.37 8.72 16.65
CA LEU A 35 5.51 8.27 15.83
C LEU A 35 5.14 7.93 14.37
N ARG A 36 3.85 7.71 14.07
CA ARG A 36 3.34 7.44 12.71
C ARG A 36 2.80 8.69 12.00
N GLY A 37 2.82 9.84 12.67
CA GLY A 37 2.32 11.11 12.13
C GLY A 37 0.81 11.30 12.24
N ASP A 38 0.12 10.47 13.04
CA ASP A 38 -1.34 10.49 13.24
C ASP A 38 -1.73 11.20 14.54
N ALA A 39 -1.24 12.43 14.70
CA ALA A 39 -1.41 13.23 15.93
C ALA A 39 -2.88 13.42 16.33
N LYS A 40 -3.79 13.54 15.34
CA LYS A 40 -5.25 13.62 15.56
C LYS A 40 -5.77 12.44 16.38
N TRP A 41 -5.39 11.21 16.01
CA TRP A 41 -5.84 10.01 16.73
C TRP A 41 -5.13 9.84 18.06
N GLY A 42 -3.86 10.25 18.16
CA GLY A 42 -3.15 10.29 19.44
C GLY A 42 -3.87 11.15 20.49
N MET A 43 -4.31 12.36 20.11
CA MET A 43 -5.04 13.24 21.03
C MET A 43 -6.41 12.68 21.43
N ILE A 44 -7.13 12.06 20.49
CA ILE A 44 -8.43 11.42 20.77
C ILE A 44 -8.25 10.25 21.76
N MET A 45 -7.21 9.44 21.58
CA MET A 45 -6.89 8.36 22.53
C MET A 45 -6.52 8.90 23.91
N LEU A 46 -5.77 10.00 23.99
CA LEU A 46 -5.40 10.63 25.26
C LEU A 46 -6.63 11.10 26.03
N LEU A 47 -7.52 11.81 25.35
CA LEU A 47 -8.74 12.34 25.92
C LEU A 47 -9.66 11.20 26.37
N LEU A 48 -9.84 10.17 25.55
CA LEU A 48 -10.65 9.00 25.92
C LEU A 48 -10.00 8.15 27.01
N ALA A 49 -8.67 8.06 27.08
CA ALA A 49 -7.98 7.40 28.19
C ALA A 49 -8.21 8.13 29.51
N PHE A 50 -8.18 9.47 29.50
CA PHE A 50 -8.49 10.27 30.67
C PHE A 50 -9.96 10.13 31.11
N LEU A 51 -10.91 10.20 30.16
CA LEU A 51 -12.35 10.08 30.43
C LEU A 51 -12.78 8.67 30.84
N SER A 52 -12.06 7.63 30.42
CA SER A 52 -12.40 6.22 30.72
C SER A 52 -11.52 5.60 31.80
N LEU A 53 -10.72 6.40 32.52
CA LEU A 53 -9.75 5.93 33.52
C LEU A 53 -8.83 4.80 32.98
N GLY A 54 -8.43 4.91 31.72
CA GLY A 54 -7.58 3.94 31.04
C GLY A 54 -8.31 2.73 30.45
N LEU A 55 -9.64 2.61 30.57
CA LEU A 55 -10.37 1.46 29.98
C LEU A 55 -10.32 1.44 28.45
N SER A 56 -10.24 2.63 27.83
CA SER A 56 -10.07 2.77 26.38
C SER A 56 -8.78 2.13 25.85
N TRP A 57 -7.75 2.02 26.71
CA TRP A 57 -6.45 1.41 26.40
C TRP A 57 -6.56 -0.05 25.96
N LEU A 58 -7.57 -0.79 26.43
CA LEU A 58 -7.78 -2.20 26.09
C LEU A 58 -8.55 -2.38 24.76
N ILE A 59 -9.32 -1.39 24.34
CA ILE A 59 -10.17 -1.45 23.15
C ILE A 59 -9.44 -0.90 21.92
N PHE A 60 -8.66 0.16 22.09
CA PHE A 60 -7.95 0.83 21.00
C PHE A 60 -7.01 -0.07 20.16
N PRO A 61 -6.31 -1.07 20.72
CA PRO A 61 -5.48 -1.98 19.94
C PRO A 61 -6.23 -2.74 18.84
N PHE A 62 -7.53 -3.00 19.00
CA PHE A 62 -8.34 -3.70 18.00
C PHE A 62 -8.79 -2.77 16.86
N ILE A 63 -8.97 -1.48 17.13
CA ILE A 63 -9.61 -0.54 16.20
C ILE A 63 -8.57 0.35 15.51
N TYR A 64 -7.49 0.71 16.22
CA TYR A 64 -6.57 1.76 15.78
C TYR A 64 -5.90 1.48 14.43
N ASN A 65 -5.45 0.25 14.18
CA ASN A 65 -4.80 -0.09 12.92
C ASN A 65 -5.74 0.13 11.72
N GLY A 66 -7.03 -0.21 11.86
CA GLY A 66 -8.04 0.03 10.82
C GLY A 66 -8.36 1.52 10.65
N LEU A 67 -8.28 2.28 11.74
CA LEU A 67 -8.54 3.72 11.74
C LEU A 67 -7.40 4.54 11.13
N HIS A 68 -6.16 4.14 11.42
CA HIS A 68 -4.95 4.63 10.76
C HIS A 68 -4.99 4.35 9.26
N LEU A 69 -5.38 3.13 8.86
CA LEU A 69 -5.55 2.76 7.46
C LEU A 69 -6.59 3.64 6.76
N LYS A 70 -7.75 3.89 7.38
CA LYS A 70 -8.77 4.80 6.85
C LYS A 70 -8.24 6.23 6.66
N GLY A 71 -7.48 6.75 7.62
CA GLY A 71 -6.86 8.08 7.49
C GLY A 71 -5.87 8.17 6.32
N LEU A 72 -5.13 7.10 6.04
CA LEU A 72 -4.26 7.04 4.87
C LEU A 72 -5.05 6.96 3.55
N LEU A 73 -6.16 6.22 3.52
CA LEU A 73 -7.04 6.18 2.35
C LEU A 73 -7.72 7.54 2.09
N GLU A 74 -8.19 8.21 3.15
CA GLU A 74 -8.80 9.55 3.08
C GLU A 74 -7.80 10.64 2.66
N SER A 75 -6.51 10.49 3.02
CA SER A 75 -5.44 11.39 2.58
C SER A 75 -4.90 11.09 1.18
N GLY A 76 -5.59 10.22 0.43
CA GLY A 76 -5.35 9.98 -0.99
C GLY A 76 -4.38 8.84 -1.30
N TYR A 77 -3.97 8.04 -0.32
CA TYR A 77 -3.15 6.85 -0.59
C TYR A 77 -4.00 5.72 -1.20
N LYS A 78 -3.47 5.04 -2.22
CA LYS A 78 -4.11 3.88 -2.87
C LYS A 78 -3.44 2.57 -2.42
N MET A 79 -4.22 1.47 -2.36
CA MET A 79 -3.70 0.14 -2.04
C MET A 79 -2.86 -0.41 -3.20
N ALA A 80 -1.59 -0.71 -2.93
CA ALA A 80 -0.66 -1.22 -3.95
C ALA A 80 -0.48 -2.73 -3.90
N SER A 81 -0.47 -3.34 -2.70
CA SER A 81 -0.51 -4.79 -2.53
C SER A 81 -0.85 -5.18 -1.09
N VAL A 82 -1.52 -6.33 -0.94
CA VAL A 82 -1.81 -6.96 0.36
C VAL A 82 -0.84 -8.13 0.54
N SER A 83 0.15 -7.96 1.43
CA SER A 83 1.07 -9.04 1.77
C SER A 83 0.48 -9.82 2.96
N THR A 84 -0.33 -10.83 2.66
CA THR A 84 -0.84 -11.80 3.64
C THR A 84 -0.02 -13.08 3.52
N SER A 85 0.78 -13.40 4.54
CA SER A 85 1.41 -14.72 4.66
C SER A 85 0.32 -15.80 4.73
N GLY A 86 0.17 -16.60 3.68
CA GLY A 86 -0.65 -17.82 3.70
C GLY A 86 -2.01 -17.80 2.98
N VAL A 87 -2.31 -16.81 2.13
CA VAL A 87 -3.53 -16.84 1.29
C VAL A 87 -3.15 -16.68 -0.18
N SER A 88 -3.37 -17.72 -0.97
CA SER A 88 -3.38 -17.66 -2.44
C SER A 88 -4.64 -16.94 -2.90
N ALA A 89 -4.50 -15.73 -3.44
CA ALA A 89 -5.58 -15.08 -4.17
C ALA A 89 -5.67 -15.73 -5.56
N SER A 90 -6.68 -16.59 -5.78
CA SER A 90 -7.01 -17.12 -7.10
C SER A 90 -8.14 -16.30 -7.73
N PHE A 91 -7.97 -15.89 -8.97
CA PHE A 91 -9.02 -15.32 -9.80
C PHE A 91 -10.03 -16.42 -10.13
N ALA A 92 -11.24 -16.36 -9.56
CA ALA A 92 -12.36 -17.16 -10.03
C ALA A 92 -13.24 -16.27 -10.92
N GLN A 93 -13.41 -16.68 -12.17
CA GLN A 93 -14.25 -16.01 -13.16
C GLN A 93 -15.69 -16.49 -12.98
N ASN A 94 -16.66 -15.58 -12.81
CA ASN A 94 -18.08 -15.94 -12.84
C ASN A 94 -18.63 -15.84 -14.28
N GLU A 95 -19.71 -16.57 -14.56
CA GLU A 95 -20.30 -16.74 -15.90
C GLU A 95 -20.90 -15.45 -16.52
N ALA A 96 -20.75 -14.29 -15.86
CA ALA A 96 -21.23 -12.99 -16.34
C ALA A 96 -20.11 -12.05 -16.84
N GLY A 97 -18.85 -12.51 -16.91
CA GLY A 97 -17.75 -11.74 -17.50
C GLY A 97 -17.31 -10.49 -16.73
N ASN A 98 -17.71 -10.35 -15.46
CA ASN A 98 -17.33 -9.23 -14.61
C ASN A 98 -16.32 -9.67 -13.55
N ASN A 99 -15.19 -8.96 -13.45
CA ASN A 99 -14.20 -9.17 -12.40
C ASN A 99 -14.76 -8.68 -11.05
N GLN A 100 -15.35 -9.59 -10.28
CA GLN A 100 -15.79 -9.30 -8.92
C GLN A 100 -14.70 -9.70 -7.92
N PHE A 101 -14.22 -8.72 -7.15
CA PHE A 101 -13.30 -8.93 -6.04
C PHE A 101 -14.09 -9.57 -4.87
N VAL A 102 -13.98 -10.88 -4.69
CA VAL A 102 -14.60 -11.59 -3.56
C VAL A 102 -13.57 -11.74 -2.45
N ILE A 103 -13.72 -10.96 -1.38
CA ILE A 103 -13.01 -11.21 -0.12
C ILE A 103 -13.97 -12.05 0.73
N GLU A 104 -13.72 -13.35 0.86
CA GLU A 104 -14.42 -14.13 1.88
C GLU A 104 -13.95 -13.65 3.27
N PRO A 105 -14.87 -13.22 4.15
CA PRO A 105 -14.50 -12.93 5.53
C PRO A 105 -14.05 -14.24 6.18
N SER A 106 -12.84 -14.25 6.75
CA SER A 106 -12.43 -15.34 7.64
C SER A 106 -13.50 -15.46 8.73
N LYS A 107 -14.16 -16.62 8.82
CA LYS A 107 -15.13 -16.94 9.87
C LYS A 107 -14.52 -16.60 11.23
N GLY A 108 -14.91 -15.46 11.79
CA GLY A 108 -14.29 -14.91 12.98
C GLY A 108 -15.05 -13.69 13.47
N SER A 109 -16.07 -13.95 14.28
CA SER A 109 -16.73 -13.00 15.18
C SER A 109 -17.57 -11.88 14.53
N SER A 110 -18.86 -12.19 14.36
CA SER A 110 -19.94 -11.23 14.12
C SER A 110 -20.07 -10.26 15.31
N TRP A 111 -19.42 -9.10 15.25
CA TRP A 111 -19.77 -7.95 16.09
C TRP A 111 -20.29 -6.83 15.20
N SER A 112 -21.59 -6.58 15.32
CA SER A 112 -22.26 -5.41 14.76
C SER A 112 -21.59 -4.14 15.32
N PHE A 113 -20.87 -3.41 14.45
CA PHE A 113 -20.18 -2.15 14.76
C PHE A 113 -21.11 -1.01 15.22
N GLY A 114 -22.42 -1.24 15.33
CA GLY A 114 -23.39 -0.27 15.86
C GLY A 114 -23.58 -0.29 17.38
N LYS A 115 -23.07 -1.29 18.11
CA LYS A 115 -23.35 -1.44 19.56
C LYS A 115 -22.17 -1.14 20.51
N VAL A 116 -20.95 -0.96 20.00
CA VAL A 116 -19.76 -0.69 20.85
C VAL A 116 -19.59 0.81 21.15
N ALA A 117 -20.30 1.70 20.43
CA ALA A 117 -20.27 3.14 20.70
C ALA A 117 -21.12 3.57 21.92
N LEU A 118 -21.87 2.67 22.57
CA LEU A 118 -22.77 2.99 23.69
C LEU A 118 -22.22 2.53 25.07
N ALA A 119 -20.97 2.09 25.16
CA ALA A 119 -20.39 1.59 26.40
C ALA A 119 -19.26 2.46 26.97
N ILE A 120 -19.28 3.78 26.73
CA ILE A 120 -18.31 4.76 27.29
C ILE A 120 -19.00 5.82 28.18
N PHE A 121 -20.30 5.71 28.47
CA PHE A 121 -21.04 6.66 29.32
C PHE A 121 -21.59 6.06 30.63
N ILE A 122 -20.81 5.22 31.31
CA ILE A 122 -21.10 4.90 32.72
C ILE A 122 -19.84 5.18 33.52
N GLY A 123 -19.74 6.39 34.08
CA GLY A 123 -18.57 6.77 34.87
C GLY A 123 -18.40 8.26 35.22
N VAL A 124 -19.39 9.12 34.96
CA VAL A 124 -19.43 10.46 35.56
C VAL A 124 -20.65 10.51 36.47
N PRO A 125 -20.52 10.79 37.78
CA PRO A 125 -21.67 11.07 38.61
C PRO A 125 -22.30 12.36 38.11
N PHE A 126 -23.48 12.23 37.52
CA PHE A 126 -24.35 13.32 37.13
C PHE A 126 -24.70 14.13 38.39
N ILE A 127 -24.24 15.38 38.46
CA ILE A 127 -24.85 16.38 39.35
C ILE A 127 -26.28 16.61 38.84
N ALA A 128 -27.23 16.42 39.74
CA ALA A 128 -28.64 16.62 39.52
C ALA A 128 -28.95 18.04 39.00
N GLY A 129 -29.78 18.14 37.97
CA GLY A 129 -30.36 19.42 37.55
C GLY A 129 -31.07 19.36 36.20
N ALA A 130 -32.39 19.50 36.22
CA ALA A 130 -33.32 19.66 35.10
C ALA A 130 -33.64 18.41 34.26
N VAL A 131 -34.62 17.64 34.75
CA VAL A 131 -35.41 16.68 33.96
C VAL A 131 -36.43 17.47 33.12
N GLY A 132 -36.20 17.52 31.81
CA GLY A 132 -37.20 17.87 30.79
C GLY A 132 -37.56 16.61 30.01
N ALA A 133 -38.80 16.16 30.18
CA ALA A 133 -39.41 14.90 29.73
C ALA A 133 -39.10 14.45 28.29
N ILE A 134 -38.83 13.14 28.12
CA ILE A 134 -39.39 12.33 27.02
C ILE A 134 -39.66 10.92 27.56
N ASN A 135 -40.93 10.53 27.56
CA ASN A 135 -41.44 9.26 28.08
C ASN A 135 -40.85 8.04 27.36
N THR A 136 -40.47 7.04 28.14
CA THR A 136 -40.30 5.66 27.68
C THR A 136 -41.51 4.90 28.18
N ASP A 137 -42.36 4.42 27.27
CA ASP A 137 -43.40 3.47 27.61
C ASP A 137 -42.94 2.07 27.18
N GLN A 138 -43.02 1.14 28.12
CA GLN A 138 -42.61 -0.25 27.96
C GLN A 138 -43.86 -1.10 27.73
N SER A 139 -43.72 -2.12 26.88
CA SER A 139 -44.59 -3.30 26.77
C SER A 139 -45.98 -3.12 26.15
N THR A 140 -46.21 -3.81 25.03
CA THR A 140 -47.14 -4.95 25.00
C THR A 140 -47.01 -5.70 23.67
N ALA A 141 -46.95 -7.03 23.77
CA ALA A 141 -47.01 -7.93 22.63
C ALA A 141 -48.44 -7.98 22.07
N ALA A 142 -48.60 -7.81 20.76
CA ALA A 142 -49.79 -8.26 20.04
C ALA A 142 -49.48 -8.51 18.55
N SER A 143 -49.67 -9.76 18.16
CA SER A 143 -49.95 -10.30 16.82
C SER A 143 -50.26 -9.28 15.71
N GLY A 144 -49.55 -9.37 14.57
CA GLY A 144 -50.05 -8.84 13.31
C GLY A 144 -48.99 -8.56 12.26
N LYS A 145 -49.00 -9.38 11.19
CA LYS A 145 -48.47 -9.16 9.83
C LYS A 145 -47.13 -8.42 9.69
N VAL A 146 -46.13 -9.15 9.17
CA VAL A 146 -44.96 -8.59 8.49
C VAL A 146 -45.44 -7.68 7.36
N GLN A 147 -45.46 -6.37 7.60
CA GLN A 147 -45.50 -5.35 6.57
C GLN A 147 -44.06 -4.93 6.28
N THR A 148 -43.63 -5.23 5.08
CA THR A 148 -42.42 -4.73 4.44
C THR A 148 -42.51 -3.20 4.36
N VAL A 149 -41.87 -2.49 5.29
CA VAL A 149 -41.62 -1.06 5.13
C VAL A 149 -40.38 -0.87 4.27
N SER A 150 -40.66 -0.66 2.98
CA SER A 150 -39.74 -0.07 2.01
C SER A 150 -39.31 1.32 2.49
N ALA A 151 -38.19 1.42 3.19
CA ALA A 151 -37.42 2.65 3.25
C ALA A 151 -36.47 2.67 2.05
N VAL A 152 -36.99 3.11 0.90
CA VAL A 152 -36.18 3.55 -0.24
C VAL A 152 -35.40 4.76 0.26
N ILE A 153 -34.20 4.52 0.79
CA ILE A 153 -33.21 5.58 0.97
C ILE A 153 -32.84 5.98 -0.46
N ALA A 154 -33.42 7.09 -0.93
CA ALA A 154 -33.00 7.72 -2.17
C ALA A 154 -31.47 7.87 -2.10
N PRO A 155 -30.71 7.35 -3.09
CA PRO A 155 -29.27 7.51 -3.09
C PRO A 155 -29.00 9.00 -3.19
N LYS A 156 -28.55 9.63 -2.09
CA LYS A 156 -27.83 10.90 -2.21
C LYS A 156 -26.76 10.64 -3.24
N LYS A 157 -26.77 11.41 -4.34
CA LYS A 157 -25.68 11.43 -5.32
C LYS A 157 -24.38 11.60 -4.52
N VAL A 158 -23.70 10.49 -4.27
CA VAL A 158 -22.29 10.49 -3.96
C VAL A 158 -21.68 11.21 -5.16
N PRO A 159 -20.97 12.34 -4.98
CA PRO A 159 -20.26 12.94 -6.08
C PRO A 159 -19.39 11.82 -6.65
N VAL A 160 -19.64 11.46 -7.91
CA VAL A 160 -18.82 10.51 -8.65
C VAL A 160 -17.40 11.04 -8.53
N VAL A 161 -16.63 10.46 -7.61
CA VAL A 161 -15.20 10.70 -7.52
C VAL A 161 -14.68 10.22 -8.86
N LYS A 162 -14.31 11.15 -9.73
CA LYS A 162 -13.59 10.83 -10.96
C LYS A 162 -12.41 9.98 -10.53
N GLU A 163 -12.51 8.70 -10.85
CA GLU A 163 -11.45 7.73 -10.68
C GLU A 163 -10.19 8.33 -11.30
N ALA A 164 -9.19 8.65 -10.46
CA ALA A 164 -7.91 9.12 -10.97
C ALA A 164 -7.38 8.05 -11.94
N PRO A 165 -6.91 8.41 -13.16
CA PRO A 165 -6.70 7.48 -14.25
C PRO A 165 -5.99 6.22 -13.76
N GLN A 166 -6.68 5.08 -13.79
CA GLN A 166 -6.02 3.80 -13.62
C GLN A 166 -5.03 3.70 -14.78
N THR A 167 -3.75 3.80 -14.45
CA THR A 167 -2.70 3.73 -15.44
C THR A 167 -2.65 2.29 -15.96
N PRO A 168 -2.57 2.06 -17.27
CA PRO A 168 -2.66 0.71 -17.82
C PRO A 168 -1.52 -0.15 -17.29
N SER A 169 -1.84 -1.15 -16.46
CA SER A 169 -0.91 -2.24 -16.13
C SER A 169 -0.84 -3.17 -17.34
N ILE A 170 0.29 -3.18 -18.03
CA ILE A 170 0.55 -4.08 -19.16
C ILE A 170 1.32 -5.27 -18.60
N GLY A 171 0.59 -6.34 -18.27
CA GLY A 171 1.14 -7.46 -17.50
C GLY A 171 1.53 -7.05 -16.07
N ASN A 172 2.68 -7.52 -15.59
CA ASN A 172 3.21 -7.20 -14.26
C ASN A 172 3.84 -5.80 -14.17
N TRP A 173 3.92 -5.06 -15.29
CA TRP A 173 4.48 -3.73 -15.33
C TRP A 173 3.48 -2.69 -14.85
N TYR A 174 3.86 -1.97 -13.79
CA TYR A 174 3.17 -0.77 -13.37
C TYR A 174 3.73 0.45 -14.11
N VAL A 175 2.91 1.09 -14.94
CA VAL A 175 3.28 2.32 -15.66
C VAL A 175 2.68 3.51 -14.91
N SER A 176 3.47 4.54 -14.63
CA SER A 176 3.01 5.78 -14.00
C SER A 176 3.42 6.96 -14.88
N SER A 177 2.49 7.89 -15.09
CA SER A 177 2.74 9.17 -15.77
C SER A 177 2.46 10.31 -14.80
N LYS A 178 3.46 11.14 -14.52
CA LYS A 178 3.31 12.35 -13.73
C LYS A 178 3.81 13.54 -14.53
N THR A 179 3.07 14.63 -14.52
CA THR A 179 3.56 15.92 -15.01
C THR A 179 4.40 16.55 -13.90
N SER A 180 5.62 16.96 -14.23
CA SER A 180 6.49 17.72 -13.35
C SER A 180 5.87 19.10 -13.07
N GLN A 181 5.91 19.55 -11.81
CA GLN A 181 5.39 20.88 -11.43
C GLN A 181 6.39 22.01 -11.71
N ILE A 182 7.61 21.69 -12.13
CA ILE A 182 8.70 22.66 -12.33
C ILE A 182 8.71 23.16 -13.78
N ASP A 183 8.51 22.25 -14.72
CA ASP A 183 8.73 22.46 -16.16
C ASP A 183 7.64 21.85 -17.05
N ASP A 184 6.54 21.38 -16.46
CA ASP A 184 5.44 20.67 -17.13
C ASP A 184 5.85 19.43 -17.95
N SER A 185 7.07 18.90 -17.74
CA SER A 185 7.55 17.73 -18.44
C SER A 185 6.84 16.46 -17.98
N LYS A 186 6.56 15.54 -18.91
CA LYS A 186 5.93 14.25 -18.59
C LYS A 186 7.00 13.28 -18.09
N LYS A 187 6.98 13.00 -16.79
CA LYS A 187 7.76 11.95 -16.14
C LYS A 187 7.03 10.62 -16.25
N ILE A 188 7.59 9.71 -17.05
CA ILE A 188 7.06 8.35 -17.20
C ILE A 188 7.94 7.40 -16.41
N THR A 189 7.34 6.54 -15.59
CA THR A 189 8.04 5.54 -14.78
C THR A 189 7.39 4.19 -14.94
N LEU A 190 8.15 3.20 -15.36
CA LEU A 190 7.78 1.79 -15.36
C LEU A 190 8.41 1.13 -14.16
N ILE A 191 7.64 0.33 -13.43
CA ILE A 191 8.08 -0.39 -12.24
C ILE A 191 7.68 -1.85 -12.37
N LEU A 192 8.61 -2.75 -12.08
CA LEU A 192 8.39 -4.18 -11.98
C LEU A 192 8.99 -4.67 -10.65
N GLU A 193 8.19 -5.33 -9.81
CA GLU A 193 8.71 -5.98 -8.61
C GLU A 193 9.39 -7.30 -8.98
N ALA A 194 10.42 -7.70 -8.23
CA ALA A 194 11.06 -9.00 -8.39
C ALA A 194 10.07 -10.13 -8.07
N ASP A 195 10.25 -11.27 -8.72
CA ASP A 195 9.42 -12.47 -8.54
C ASP A 195 9.53 -13.00 -7.09
N ASP A 196 10.72 -12.89 -6.50
CA ASP A 196 11.04 -13.35 -5.15
C ASP A 196 11.61 -12.22 -4.27
N SER A 197 11.38 -12.33 -2.96
CA SER A 197 12.03 -11.48 -1.96
C SER A 197 13.47 -11.95 -1.67
N ILE A 198 14.39 -11.02 -1.51
CA ILE A 198 15.74 -11.30 -1.00
C ILE A 198 15.74 -11.27 0.54
N THR A 199 16.63 -12.05 1.14
CA THR A 199 16.85 -12.04 2.59
C THR A 199 18.09 -11.22 2.90
N THR A 200 17.98 -10.35 3.90
CA THR A 200 19.01 -9.40 4.31
C THR A 200 19.18 -9.49 5.82
N ALA A 201 20.23 -8.87 6.36
CA ALA A 201 20.44 -8.80 7.81
C ALA A 201 19.26 -8.17 8.57
N PHE A 202 18.43 -7.34 7.92
CA PHE A 202 17.33 -6.60 8.53
C PHE A 202 15.94 -7.16 8.20
N GLY A 203 15.87 -8.26 7.43
CA GLY A 203 14.62 -8.95 7.10
C GLY A 203 14.50 -9.27 5.61
N LYS A 204 13.26 -9.54 5.18
CA LYS A 204 12.97 -9.82 3.77
C LYS A 204 12.50 -8.56 3.06
N VAL A 205 13.08 -8.28 1.91
CA VAL A 205 12.71 -7.16 1.04
C VAL A 205 12.56 -7.63 -0.40
N THR A 206 11.67 -6.99 -1.15
CA THR A 206 11.47 -7.31 -2.58
C THR A 206 12.06 -6.19 -3.43
N PRO A 207 13.12 -6.45 -4.21
CA PRO A 207 13.70 -5.46 -5.11
C PRO A 207 12.72 -5.03 -6.21
N SER A 208 12.98 -3.87 -6.83
CA SER A 208 12.14 -3.34 -7.91
C SER A 208 13.00 -2.85 -9.07
N LEU A 209 12.75 -3.37 -10.26
CA LEU A 209 13.32 -2.87 -11.51
C LEU A 209 12.53 -1.66 -11.98
N VAL A 210 13.23 -0.58 -12.33
CA VAL A 210 12.60 0.69 -12.72
C VAL A 210 13.22 1.21 -14.01
N ILE A 211 12.36 1.62 -14.94
CA ILE A 211 12.74 2.36 -16.15
C ILE A 211 12.03 3.69 -16.10
N ARG A 212 12.78 4.79 -16.12
CA ARG A 212 12.23 6.13 -15.91
C ARG A 212 12.70 7.07 -17.01
N CYS A 213 11.75 7.80 -17.59
CA CYS A 213 12.01 8.96 -18.41
C CYS A 213 11.68 10.21 -17.59
N SER A 214 12.65 11.09 -17.43
CA SER A 214 12.51 12.38 -16.73
C SER A 214 13.42 13.37 -17.46
N GLU A 215 12.93 14.58 -17.76
CA GLU A 215 13.74 15.62 -18.41
C GLU A 215 14.41 15.14 -19.72
N ALA A 216 13.67 14.36 -20.52
CA ALA A 216 14.15 13.69 -21.74
C ALA A 216 15.32 12.69 -21.56
N GLU A 217 15.70 12.38 -20.32
CA GLU A 217 16.71 11.37 -20.00
C GLU A 217 16.06 10.07 -19.55
N THR A 218 16.54 8.95 -20.09
CA THR A 218 16.12 7.61 -19.68
C THR A 218 17.12 7.01 -18.71
N ASN A 219 16.66 6.63 -17.53
CA ASN A 219 17.45 5.88 -16.56
C ASN A 219 16.86 4.48 -16.33
N VAL A 220 17.73 3.49 -16.22
CA VAL A 220 17.38 2.13 -15.78
C VAL A 220 18.12 1.83 -14.49
N PHE A 221 17.38 1.37 -13.47
CA PHE A 221 17.94 1.04 -12.18
C PHE A 221 17.16 -0.05 -11.47
N ILE A 222 17.83 -0.70 -10.51
CA ILE A 222 17.20 -1.66 -9.60
C ILE A 222 17.26 -1.09 -8.19
N GLY A 223 16.10 -0.89 -7.58
CA GLY A 223 15.95 -0.56 -6.17
C GLY A 223 16.04 -1.82 -5.31
N TRP A 224 17.19 -2.04 -4.68
CA TRP A 224 17.47 -3.22 -3.85
C TRP A 224 16.91 -3.12 -2.43
N LYS A 225 16.55 -1.90 -1.99
CA LYS A 225 16.03 -1.61 -0.64
C LYS A 225 16.99 -1.96 0.50
N VAL A 226 18.26 -2.18 0.18
CA VAL A 226 19.39 -2.42 1.10
C VAL A 226 20.54 -1.51 0.75
N TYR A 227 21.42 -1.24 1.72
CA TYR A 227 22.57 -0.38 1.51
C TYR A 227 23.63 -1.08 0.63
N LEU A 228 24.00 -0.45 -0.49
CA LEU A 228 24.91 -1.02 -1.49
C LEU A 228 26.35 -0.49 -1.40
N GLY A 229 26.57 0.63 -0.70
CA GLY A 229 27.84 1.35 -0.67
C GLY A 229 27.67 2.81 -1.08
N LEU A 230 28.76 3.46 -1.49
CA LEU A 230 28.81 4.91 -1.70
C LEU A 230 28.71 5.31 -3.18
N ASP A 231 29.59 4.79 -4.04
CA ASP A 231 29.74 5.31 -5.41
C ASP A 231 29.24 4.35 -6.48
N GLN A 232 29.79 3.14 -6.51
CA GLN A 232 29.54 2.14 -7.54
C GLN A 232 29.51 0.73 -6.94
N THR A 233 28.82 -0.19 -7.63
CA THR A 233 28.75 -1.60 -7.25
C THR A 233 28.75 -2.48 -8.50
N GLU A 234 29.25 -3.71 -8.37
CA GLU A 234 29.18 -4.69 -9.45
C GLU A 234 27.82 -5.37 -9.45
N ILE A 235 27.15 -5.32 -10.61
CA ILE A 235 25.90 -6.03 -10.85
C ILE A 235 26.15 -7.10 -11.90
N LEU A 236 25.96 -8.36 -11.51
CA LEU A 236 25.87 -9.46 -12.45
C LEU A 236 24.45 -9.50 -13.02
N THR A 237 24.34 -9.48 -14.33
CA THR A 237 23.07 -9.60 -15.05
C THR A 237 23.06 -10.80 -15.96
N ARG A 238 21.94 -11.51 -16.04
CA ARG A 238 21.74 -12.62 -16.96
C ARG A 238 20.35 -12.54 -17.57
N PHE A 239 20.29 -12.58 -18.90
CA PHE A 239 19.04 -12.60 -19.65
C PHE A 239 18.69 -14.03 -20.02
N ASP A 240 17.50 -14.49 -19.67
CA ASP A 240 17.03 -15.85 -19.92
C ASP A 240 18.11 -16.90 -19.57
N SER A 241 18.54 -17.70 -20.54
CA SER A 241 19.61 -18.70 -20.40
C SER A 241 20.96 -18.26 -20.98
N THR A 242 21.12 -16.99 -21.39
CA THR A 242 22.37 -16.46 -21.99
C THR A 242 23.51 -16.40 -20.97
N GLN A 243 24.74 -16.12 -21.44
CA GLN A 243 25.89 -15.94 -20.55
C GLN A 243 25.71 -14.70 -19.67
N ALA A 244 25.96 -14.86 -18.36
CA ALA A 244 25.91 -13.76 -17.41
C ALA A 244 27.02 -12.73 -17.70
N GLN A 245 26.72 -11.47 -17.47
CA GLN A 245 27.64 -10.34 -17.64
C GLN A 245 27.68 -9.53 -16.36
N THR A 246 28.88 -9.32 -15.83
CA THR A 246 29.11 -8.40 -14.70
C THR A 246 29.49 -7.04 -15.24
N LYS A 247 28.83 -6.00 -14.75
CA LYS A 247 29.14 -4.60 -15.06
C LYS A 247 29.10 -3.75 -13.80
N THR A 248 29.89 -2.70 -13.79
CA THR A 248 29.86 -1.67 -12.74
C THR A 248 28.69 -0.73 -12.96
N TRP A 249 27.87 -0.56 -11.94
CA TRP A 249 26.68 0.29 -11.91
C TRP A 249 26.88 1.36 -10.84
N SER A 250 26.34 2.56 -11.03
CA SER A 250 26.43 3.61 -10.00
C SER A 250 25.36 3.45 -8.94
N ILE A 251 25.66 3.90 -7.74
CA ILE A 251 24.76 3.83 -6.60
C ILE A 251 23.94 5.12 -6.49
N SER A 252 22.69 4.98 -6.10
CA SER A 252 21.79 6.10 -5.82
C SER A 252 22.26 6.99 -4.67
N THR A 253 21.76 8.21 -4.62
CA THR A 253 22.02 9.14 -3.50
C THR A 253 21.46 8.66 -2.16
N ASP A 254 20.44 7.79 -2.16
CA ASP A 254 19.91 7.12 -0.97
C ASP A 254 20.59 5.77 -0.68
N HIS A 255 21.61 5.42 -1.47
CA HIS A 255 22.45 4.23 -1.38
C HIS A 255 21.74 2.88 -1.49
N LYS A 256 20.49 2.87 -1.97
CA LYS A 256 19.62 1.67 -2.02
C LYS A 256 19.21 1.22 -3.41
N ALA A 257 19.71 1.87 -4.45
CA ALA A 257 19.51 1.47 -5.84
C ALA A 257 20.82 1.50 -6.63
N ALA A 258 20.89 0.65 -7.64
CA ALA A 258 22.01 0.60 -8.59
C ALA A 258 21.51 0.99 -9.99
N PHE A 259 22.20 1.90 -10.66
CA PHE A 259 21.89 2.46 -11.97
C PHE A 259 22.85 1.93 -13.03
N VAL A 260 22.30 1.58 -14.21
CA VAL A 260 23.11 1.13 -15.36
C VAL A 260 24.15 2.19 -15.76
N GLN A 261 23.74 3.47 -15.76
CA GLN A 261 24.49 4.68 -16.11
C GLN A 261 25.29 4.61 -17.43
N GLY A 262 24.89 5.43 -18.40
CA GLY A 262 25.62 5.62 -19.66
C GLY A 262 25.29 4.60 -20.76
N SER A 263 24.55 3.54 -20.44
CA SER A 263 24.02 2.59 -21.44
C SER A 263 22.56 2.22 -21.24
N ASP A 264 21.81 3.05 -20.52
CA ASP A 264 20.43 2.83 -20.07
C ASP A 264 19.47 2.49 -21.23
N VAL A 265 19.49 3.27 -22.31
CA VAL A 265 18.65 3.02 -23.49
C VAL A 265 19.02 1.70 -24.17
N ALA A 266 20.31 1.40 -24.30
CA ALA A 266 20.77 0.14 -24.89
C ALA A 266 20.37 -1.06 -24.02
N PHE A 267 20.47 -0.92 -22.69
CA PHE A 267 20.05 -1.93 -21.74
C PHE A 267 18.53 -2.14 -21.78
N ALA A 268 17.73 -1.07 -21.85
CA ALA A 268 16.28 -1.16 -22.03
C ALA A 268 15.88 -1.80 -23.35
N LYS A 269 16.58 -1.47 -24.46
CA LYS A 269 16.40 -2.14 -25.76
C LYS A 269 16.71 -3.63 -25.69
N LYS A 270 17.77 -4.01 -24.96
CA LYS A 270 18.09 -5.42 -24.70
C LYS A 270 16.97 -6.11 -23.92
N MET A 271 16.48 -5.51 -22.84
CA MET A 271 15.38 -6.06 -22.04
C MET A 271 14.12 -6.35 -22.87
N MET A 272 13.76 -5.49 -23.84
CA MET A 272 12.58 -5.69 -24.70
C MET A 272 12.61 -6.96 -25.58
N ASN A 273 13.76 -7.65 -25.67
CA ASN A 273 13.97 -8.85 -26.47
C ASN A 273 14.09 -10.13 -25.63
N HIS A 274 13.86 -10.04 -24.33
CA HIS A 274 14.02 -11.15 -23.38
C HIS A 274 12.78 -11.25 -22.49
N GLY A 275 12.55 -12.45 -21.91
CA GLY A 275 11.43 -12.70 -21.00
C GLY A 275 11.83 -12.60 -19.53
N LYS A 276 13.10 -12.89 -19.21
CA LYS A 276 13.59 -12.96 -17.84
C LYS A 276 14.90 -12.20 -17.67
N LEU A 277 14.98 -11.40 -16.61
CA LEU A 277 16.22 -10.79 -16.14
C LEU A 277 16.55 -11.31 -14.74
N LEU A 278 17.73 -11.89 -14.59
CA LEU A 278 18.33 -12.16 -13.28
C LEU A 278 19.38 -11.08 -13.02
N ALA A 279 19.34 -10.49 -11.84
CA ALA A 279 20.36 -9.57 -11.36
C ALA A 279 20.89 -10.05 -10.01
N GLN A 280 22.20 -9.96 -9.80
CA GLN A 280 22.85 -10.27 -8.53
C GLN A 280 23.73 -9.10 -8.12
N VAL A 281 23.67 -8.77 -6.83
CA VAL A 281 24.53 -7.77 -6.19
C VAL A 281 25.06 -8.33 -4.87
N THR A 282 26.18 -7.81 -4.41
CA THR A 282 26.67 -8.04 -3.05
C THR A 282 26.43 -6.77 -2.24
N PRO A 283 25.40 -6.73 -1.37
CA PRO A 283 25.17 -5.58 -0.50
C PRO A 283 26.35 -5.38 0.45
N TYR A 284 26.49 -4.16 0.99
CA TYR A 284 27.64 -3.82 1.81
C TYR A 284 27.73 -4.69 3.07
N ALA A 285 28.87 -5.36 3.25
CA ALA A 285 29.12 -6.28 4.36
C ALA A 285 28.10 -7.44 4.47
N GLU A 286 27.43 -7.80 3.38
CA GLU A 286 26.53 -8.96 3.29
C GLU A 286 26.98 -9.95 2.22
N VAL A 287 26.29 -11.09 2.15
CA VAL A 287 26.52 -12.10 1.11
C VAL A 287 25.80 -11.72 -0.19
N PRO A 288 26.24 -12.21 -1.36
CA PRO A 288 25.57 -11.95 -2.63
C PRO A 288 24.09 -12.37 -2.60
N VAL A 289 23.23 -11.47 -3.07
CA VAL A 289 21.78 -11.69 -3.19
C VAL A 289 21.35 -11.61 -4.65
N THR A 290 20.39 -12.44 -5.02
CA THR A 290 19.91 -12.53 -6.41
C THR A 290 18.44 -12.17 -6.46
N ALA A 291 18.08 -11.30 -7.41
CA ALA A 291 16.72 -10.94 -7.74
C ALA A 291 16.40 -11.40 -9.16
N THR A 292 15.19 -11.93 -9.34
CA THR A 292 14.68 -12.37 -10.63
C THR A 292 13.49 -11.51 -11.02
N PHE A 293 13.41 -11.13 -12.28
CA PHE A 293 12.35 -10.31 -12.83
C PHE A 293 11.77 -10.97 -14.08
N ASN A 294 10.47 -11.26 -14.08
CA ASN A 294 9.74 -11.55 -15.31
C ASN A 294 9.47 -10.25 -16.09
N ILE A 295 10.30 -9.99 -17.10
CA ILE A 295 10.27 -8.77 -17.92
C ILE A 295 9.38 -8.91 -19.17
N GLU A 296 8.58 -9.97 -19.28
CA GLU A 296 7.56 -10.11 -20.31
C GLU A 296 6.60 -8.90 -20.34
N GLY A 297 6.08 -8.59 -21.53
CA GLY A 297 5.19 -7.43 -21.72
C GLY A 297 5.91 -6.07 -21.77
N LEU A 298 7.22 -5.99 -21.49
CA LEU A 298 7.97 -4.73 -21.50
C LEU A 298 7.88 -3.99 -22.85
N ARG A 299 7.90 -4.72 -23.97
CA ARG A 299 7.83 -4.16 -25.33
C ARG A 299 6.58 -3.28 -25.53
N GLU A 300 5.47 -3.68 -24.91
CA GLU A 300 4.22 -2.94 -24.95
C GLU A 300 4.17 -1.87 -23.86
N ALA A 301 4.61 -2.21 -22.64
CA ALA A 301 4.60 -1.31 -21.49
C ALA A 301 5.45 -0.03 -21.69
N ILE A 302 6.58 -0.13 -22.40
CA ILE A 302 7.56 0.96 -22.52
C ILE A 302 7.19 1.99 -23.60
N LYS A 303 6.18 1.75 -24.43
CA LYS A 303 5.79 2.67 -25.53
C LYS A 303 5.57 4.12 -25.06
N PRO A 304 4.84 4.41 -23.97
CA PRO A 304 4.65 5.78 -23.50
C PRO A 304 5.98 6.44 -23.07
N LEU A 305 6.90 5.67 -22.50
CA LEU A 305 8.22 6.15 -22.08
C LEU A 305 9.08 6.51 -23.30
N ARG A 306 9.11 5.63 -24.31
CA ARG A 306 9.83 5.84 -25.57
C ARG A 306 9.36 7.09 -26.31
N ASN A 307 8.05 7.34 -26.31
CA ASN A 307 7.47 8.54 -26.89
C ASN A 307 7.88 9.81 -26.12
N ALA A 308 8.02 9.73 -24.80
CA ALA A 308 8.41 10.88 -23.97
C ALA A 308 9.92 11.21 -24.04
N CYS A 309 10.77 10.19 -24.20
CA CYS A 309 12.23 10.33 -24.26
C CYS A 309 12.83 10.18 -25.67
N SER A 310 11.98 10.04 -26.70
CA SER A 310 12.36 10.06 -28.13
C SER A 310 13.38 9.00 -28.57
N TRP A 311 13.17 7.72 -28.26
CA TRP A 311 14.05 6.62 -28.73
C TRP A 311 13.37 5.28 -28.97
#